data_AF-A0A937TLE1-F1
#
_entry.id   AF-A0A937TLE1-F1
#
_cell.length_a   1.000
_cell.length_b   1.000
_cell.length_c   1.000
_cell.angle_alpha   90.00
_cell.angle_beta   90.00
_cell.angle_gamma   90.00
#
_symmetry.space_group_name_H-M   'P 1'
#
loop_
_entity.id
_entity.type
_entity.pdbx_description
1 polymer ?
#
loop_
_entity_poly.entity_id
_entity_poly.type
_entity_poly.pdbx_seq_one_letter_code
_entity_poly.pdbx_strand_id
1 'polypeptide(L)' 'LSAQGSLSVYEGEKIFHIHMCTIDPLKPGQLIGGHVEEAIVWATAEIYIGELSYQLERDFDPEVGLTALRTT' A
#
# COMPACT_ATOMS: atom_id res chain seq x y z
N LEU A 1 8.83 7.71 -9.29
CA LEU A 1 9.08 6.35 -8.78
C LEU A 1 8.91 6.40 -7.27
N SER A 2 7.85 5.81 -6.75
CA SER A 2 7.55 5.86 -5.32
C SER A 2 6.57 4.75 -4.97
N ALA A 3 6.69 4.20 -3.75
CA ALA A 3 5.68 3.39 -3.12
C ALA A 3 5.16 4.15 -1.89
N GLN A 4 3.84 4.26 -1.75
CA GLN A 4 3.22 4.92 -0.62
C GLN A 4 2.03 4.09 -0.14
N GLY A 5 1.88 4.00 1.18
CA GLY A 5 0.83 3.20 1.76
C GLY A 5 0.65 3.47 3.24
N SER A 6 -0.17 2.61 3.85
CA SER A 6 -0.43 2.61 5.28
C SER A 6 -0.33 1.20 5.83
N LEU A 7 0.01 1.11 7.12
CA LEU A 7 -0.14 -0.10 7.93
C LEU A 7 -1.39 0.08 8.80
N SER A 8 -2.31 -0.87 8.71
CA SER A 8 -3.56 -0.89 9.48
C SER A 8 -3.81 -2.27 10.08
N VAL A 9 -4.82 -2.40 10.92
CA VAL A 9 -5.32 -3.68 11.46
C VAL A 9 -6.69 -3.99 10.87
N TYR A 10 -6.89 -5.23 10.43
CA TYR A 10 -8.19 -5.76 9.98
C TYR A 10 -8.37 -7.15 10.60
N GLU A 11 -9.48 -7.37 11.30
CA GLU A 11 -9.78 -8.64 12.00
C GLU A 11 -8.64 -9.14 12.92
N GLY A 12 -7.91 -8.21 13.54
CA GLY A 12 -6.77 -8.51 14.44
C GLY A 12 -5.43 -8.69 13.72
N GLU A 13 -5.41 -8.75 12.39
CA GLU A 13 -4.21 -8.94 11.58
C GLU A 13 -3.67 -7.62 11.01
N LYS A 14 -2.34 -7.55 10.87
CA LYS A 14 -1.68 -6.39 10.25
C LYS A 14 -1.77 -6.48 8.73
N ILE A 15 -2.24 -5.40 8.10
CA ILE A 15 -2.36 -5.30 6.65
C ILE A 15 -1.72 -4.01 6.13
N PHE A 16 -0.92 -4.15 5.08
CA PHE A 16 -0.41 -3.04 4.30
C PHE A 16 -1.35 -2.76 3.13
N HIS A 17 -1.64 -1.48 2.89
CA HIS A 17 -2.23 -1.04 1.63
C HIS A 17 -1.26 -0.10 0.95
N ILE A 18 -0.62 -0.55 -0.13
CA ILE A 18 0.45 0.17 -0.82
C ILE A 18 0.09 0.36 -2.28
N HIS A 19 0.27 1.59 -2.78
CA HIS A 19 0.29 1.89 -4.20
C HIS A 19 1.71 2.26 -4.62
N MET A 20 2.08 1.86 -5.83
CA MET A 20 3.42 2.11 -6.36
C MET A 20 3.36 2.62 -7.80
N CYS A 21 4.30 3.50 -8.14
CA CYS A 21 4.59 3.90 -9.51
C CYS A 21 6.03 3.52 -9.87
N THR A 22 6.18 2.73 -10.93
CA THR A 22 7.43 2.21 -11.49
C THR A 22 7.62 2.67 -12.95
N ILE A 23 8.80 2.40 -13.52
CA ILE A 23 9.07 2.57 -14.95
C ILE A 23 9.05 1.18 -15.60
N ASP A 24 8.46 1.09 -16.79
CA ASP A 24 8.53 -0.12 -17.61
C ASP A 24 10.00 -0.38 -18.03
N PRO A 25 10.62 -1.50 -17.62
CA PRO A 25 12.01 -1.79 -17.96
C PRO A 25 12.22 -2.03 -19.47
N LEU A 26 11.15 -2.31 -20.22
CA LEU A 26 11.20 -2.53 -21.67
C LEU A 26 10.85 -1.28 -22.47
N LYS A 27 10.33 -0.22 -21.83
CA LYS A 27 9.87 1.02 -22.50
C LYS A 27 10.32 2.27 -21.73
N PRO A 28 11.52 2.79 -22.02
CA PRO A 28 12.07 3.95 -21.33
C PRO A 28 11.10 5.15 -21.35
N GLY A 29 10.86 5.72 -20.17
CA GLY A 29 9.96 6.87 -19.99
C GLY A 29 8.48 6.51 -19.79
N GLN A 30 8.08 5.26 -19.97
CA GLN A 30 6.71 4.82 -19.66
C GLN A 30 6.58 4.48 -18.18
N LEU A 31 5.55 5.04 -17.53
CA LEU A 31 5.20 4.74 -16.15
C LEU A 31 4.19 3.59 -16.09
N ILE A 32 4.37 2.73 -15.09
CA ILE A 32 3.41 1.70 -14.68
C ILE A 32 3.06 1.99 -13.21
N GLY A 33 1.82 1.76 -12.80
CA GLY A 33 1.47 1.92 -11.40
C GLY A 33 0.09 1.41 -11.04
N GLY A 34 -0.19 1.36 -9.74
CA GLY A 34 -1.45 0.88 -9.20
C GLY A 34 -1.29 0.33 -7.79
N HIS A 35 -2.26 -0.48 -7.38
CA HIS A 35 -2.22 -1.26 -6.15
C HIS A 35 -1.12 -2.33 -6.24
N VAL A 36 -0.32 -2.47 -5.18
CA VAL A 36 0.73 -3.48 -5.09
C VAL A 36 0.17 -4.73 -4.44
N GLU A 37 -0.04 -5.76 -5.24
CA GLU A 37 -0.32 -7.11 -4.73
C GLU A 37 0.96 -7.75 -4.20
N GLU A 38 2.02 -7.72 -5.00
CA GLU A 38 3.33 -8.24 -4.65
C GLU A 38 4.44 -7.47 -5.39
N ALA A 39 5.64 -7.46 -4.81
CA ALA A 39 6.85 -6.94 -5.45
C ALA A 39 8.09 -7.62 -4.86
N ILE A 40 9.10 -7.85 -5.70
CA ILE A 40 10.40 -8.36 -5.28
C ILE A 40 11.40 -7.21 -5.28
N VAL A 41 12.09 -7.03 -4.15
CA VAL A 41 13.11 -5.97 -4.00
C VAL A 41 14.39 -6.37 -4.71
N TRP A 42 14.88 -5.51 -5.59
CA TRP A 42 16.22 -5.59 -6.16
C TRP A 42 16.73 -4.20 -6.62
N ALA A 43 17.93 -3.74 -6.30
CA ALA A 43 18.86 -4.28 -5.30
C ALA A 43 18.46 -3.87 -3.87
N THR A 44 17.92 -2.67 -3.69
CA THR A 44 17.51 -2.12 -2.38
C THR A 44 16.10 -1.54 -2.46
N ALA A 45 15.42 -1.55 -1.31
CA ALA A 45 14.22 -0.77 -1.08
C ALA A 45 14.43 -0.01 0.24
N GLU A 46 14.39 1.31 0.17
CA GLU A 46 14.49 2.17 1.34
C GLU A 46 13.08 2.51 1.79
N ILE A 47 12.68 2.00 2.96
CA ILE A 47 11.32 2.14 3.49
C ILE A 47 11.37 3.01 4.74
N TYR A 48 10.56 4.07 4.74
CA TYR A 48 10.38 4.97 5.86
C TYR A 48 8.99 4.75 6.44
N ILE A 49 8.91 4.49 7.75
CA ILE A 49 7.64 4.26 8.46
C ILE A 49 7.49 5.36 9.49
N GLY A 50 6.43 6.16 9.36
CA GLY A 50 6.01 7.13 10.35
C GLY A 50 5.01 6.51 11.32
N GLU A 51 5.24 6.69 12.62
CA GLU A 51 4.30 6.26 13.64
C GLU A 51 3.18 7.29 13.80
N LEU A 52 1.95 6.79 13.94
CA LEU A 52 0.78 7.60 14.27
C LEU A 52 0.48 7.43 15.76
N SER A 53 -0.09 8.45 16.41
CA SER A 53 -0.49 8.38 17.82
C SER A 53 -1.73 7.51 18.06
N TYR A 54 -2.23 6.84 17.02
CA TYR A 54 -3.41 5.99 17.03
C TYR A 54 -3.24 4.85 16.02
N GLN A 55 -4.00 3.78 16.20
CA GLN A 55 -3.98 2.64 15.31
C GLN A 55 -5.02 2.81 14.21
N LEU A 56 -4.58 2.68 12.95
CA LEU A 56 -5.50 2.59 11.82
C LEU A 56 -6.19 1.23 11.82
N GLU A 57 -7.52 1.25 11.68
CA GLU A 57 -8.36 0.06 11.56
C GLU A 57 -9.05 0.04 10.20
N ARG A 58 -9.57 -1.14 9.82
CA ARG A 58 -10.40 -1.31 8.64
C ARG A 58 -11.67 -2.07 8.99
N ASP A 59 -12.72 -1.76 8.24
CA ASP A 59 -13.98 -2.49 8.25
C ASP A 59 -14.35 -2.90 6.82
N PHE A 60 -14.97 -4.07 6.65
CA PHE A 60 -15.50 -4.47 5.36
C PHE A 60 -16.72 -3.61 5.01
N ASP A 61 -16.65 -2.94 3.86
CA ASP A 61 -17.75 -2.18 3.30
C ASP A 61 -18.45 -3.02 2.22
N PRO A 62 -19.67 -3.52 2.47
CA PRO A 62 -20.39 -4.37 1.53
C PRO A 62 -20.90 -3.63 0.29
N GLU A 63 -21.00 -2.29 0.30
CA GLU A 63 -21.46 -1.53 -0.86
C GLU A 63 -20.39 -1.50 -1.95
N VAL A 64 -19.12 -1.41 -1.56
CA VAL A 64 -17.98 -1.40 -2.48
C VAL A 64 -17.25 -2.75 -2.56
N GLY A 65 -17.54 -3.68 -1.65
CA GLY A 65 -16.95 -5.02 -1.59
C GLY A 65 -15.48 -5.02 -1.16
N LEU A 66 -15.04 -4.02 -0.40
CA LEU A 66 -13.64 -3.82 -0.02
C LEU A 66 -13.51 -3.43 1.45
N THR A 67 -12.34 -3.67 2.03
CA THR A 67 -12.02 -3.19 3.39
C THR A 67 -11.66 -1.70 3.36
N ALA A 68 -12.55 -0.85 3.84
CA ALA A 68 -12.35 0.59 3.91
C ALA A 68 -11.53 0.98 5.14
N LEU A 69 -10.77 2.07 5.04
CA LEU A 69 -10.06 2.63 6.20
C LEU A 69 -11.07 3.28 7.14
N ARG A 70 -11.08 2.86 8.40
CA ARG A 70 -11.89 3.50 9.44
C ARG A 70 -11.13 4.73 9.95
N THR A 71 -11.74 5.90 9.82
CA THR A 71 -11.26 7.10 10.52
C THR A 71 -12.00 7.20 11.85
N THR A 72 -11.25 7.30 12.94
CA THR A 72 -11.78 7.51 14.30
C THR A 72 -12.35 8.91 14.47
#